data_AF-A0A317LZT3-F1
#
_entry.id   AF-A0A317LZT3-F1
#
_cell.length_a   1.000
_cell.length_b   1.000
_cell.length_c   1.000
_cell.angle_alpha   90.00
_cell.angle_beta   90.00
_cell.angle_gamma   90.00
#
_symmetry.space_group_name_H-M   'P 1'
#
loop_
_entity.id
_entity.type
_entity.pdbx_description
1 polymer ?
#
loop_
_entity_poly.entity_id
_entity_poly.type
_entity_poly.pdbx_seq_one_letter_code
_entity_poly.pdbx_strand_id
1 'polypeptide(L)'
;MKKLLCLLFLLGGLQYAHAQDPAAKLDTLLSAYSSLHKFNGTALVSQQGKILLNKGYGFRNTTDSSRNDPGTIFQLGSITKQFTAAIVLKLEEEKKLSLQDKVSKFFPDFPKGDSITVEHLLTHTSGIYNYTNDRTFMEAEVFKPASRVKLMSLFKDKPLDFSPGTKWNYSNSGYCLLGYIIEVAAHKPYYQVAREYIFQPLHMNNTGFDFKQLNNKDKSTGYFFINEDSSKVAPSVDSSVSFSAGAMYSTTGDLYKWHQAVQQYKILSKADWERTYTPQKNNYGYGWNIDSIAGKRKVSHGGGIHGFVTTIIRVPEDDVCIILLDNASDRTIGKISESILAELYNKPYTLPKKRIAIPVPETILQQYTGEYDMKPGFKIAIAVKDGMLTGQPSGQGPATLYAEKEDFFFLNIADVQIKFTRDQKNEVTGMILYENGGEVPGTKVK
;
A
#
# COMPACT_ATOMS: atom_id res chain seq x y z
N MET A 1 -42.05 72.60 -12.18
CA MET A 1 -41.97 71.36 -11.38
C MET A 1 -41.97 70.14 -12.29
N LYS A 2 -40.80 69.58 -12.66
CA LYS A 2 -40.69 68.18 -13.14
C LYS A 2 -39.32 67.65 -12.71
N LYS A 3 -39.33 66.72 -11.75
CA LYS A 3 -38.14 66.02 -11.24
C LYS A 3 -37.71 64.98 -12.29
N LEU A 4 -36.45 65.02 -12.71
CA LEU A 4 -35.83 63.99 -13.54
C LEU A 4 -35.16 62.97 -12.61
N LEU A 5 -35.64 61.74 -12.62
CA LEU A 5 -35.12 60.63 -11.83
C LEU A 5 -34.11 59.86 -12.70
N CYS A 6 -32.82 59.96 -12.39
CA CYS A 6 -31.80 59.09 -12.98
C CYS A 6 -31.77 57.77 -12.19
N LEU A 7 -32.26 56.68 -12.77
CA LEU A 7 -31.99 55.32 -12.29
C LEU A 7 -30.62 54.87 -12.83
N LEU A 8 -29.64 54.74 -11.94
CA LEU A 8 -28.42 53.97 -12.19
C LEU A 8 -28.72 52.49 -11.96
N PHE A 9 -28.77 51.70 -13.03
CA PHE A 9 -28.76 50.24 -12.94
C PHE A 9 -27.33 49.78 -12.62
N LEU A 10 -27.08 49.37 -11.37
CA LEU A 10 -25.92 48.56 -11.01
C LEU A 10 -26.16 47.12 -11.49
N LEU A 11 -25.60 46.77 -12.65
CA LEU A 11 -25.42 45.38 -13.07
C LEU A 11 -24.29 44.76 -12.23
N GLY A 12 -24.65 44.22 -11.07
CA GLY A 12 -23.78 43.34 -10.30
C GLY A 12 -23.60 42.03 -11.05
N GLY A 13 -22.50 41.90 -11.79
CA GLY A 13 -22.06 40.62 -12.34
C GLY A 13 -21.74 39.65 -11.22
N LEU A 14 -22.64 38.71 -10.95
CA LEU A 14 -22.35 37.51 -10.18
C LEU A 14 -21.27 36.72 -10.93
N GLN A 15 -20.02 36.93 -10.57
CA GLN A 15 -18.95 35.99 -10.90
C GLN A 15 -19.23 34.71 -10.11
N TYR A 16 -19.92 33.77 -10.73
CA TYR A 16 -19.91 32.39 -10.29
C TYR A 16 -18.48 31.89 -10.48
N ALA A 17 -17.70 31.91 -9.40
CA ALA A 17 -16.49 31.11 -9.31
C ALA A 17 -16.92 29.65 -9.47
N HIS A 18 -16.78 29.10 -10.68
CA HIS A 18 -16.95 27.68 -10.91
C HIS A 18 -15.84 26.95 -10.15
N ALA A 19 -16.13 26.52 -8.92
CA ALA A 19 -15.32 25.51 -8.26
C ALA A 19 -15.25 24.31 -9.22
N GLN A 20 -14.03 23.96 -9.65
CA GLN A 20 -13.83 22.79 -10.49
C GLN A 20 -14.44 21.56 -9.82
N ASP A 21 -15.12 20.73 -10.62
CA ASP A 21 -15.71 19.46 -10.18
C ASP A 21 -14.64 18.60 -9.47
N PRO A 22 -14.85 18.22 -8.18
CA PRO A 22 -13.92 17.37 -7.45
C PRO A 22 -13.55 16.08 -8.21
N ALA A 23 -14.49 15.51 -8.97
CA ALA A 23 -14.23 14.32 -9.79
C ALA A 23 -13.16 14.59 -10.86
N ALA A 24 -13.25 15.72 -11.56
CA ALA A 24 -12.32 16.11 -12.62
C ALA A 24 -10.91 16.39 -12.09
N LYS A 25 -10.79 16.98 -10.89
CA LYS A 25 -9.50 17.21 -10.23
C LYS A 25 -8.83 15.91 -9.79
N LEU A 26 -9.61 15.01 -9.19
CA LEU A 26 -9.12 13.67 -8.81
C LEU A 26 -8.68 12.88 -10.04
N ASP A 27 -9.44 12.97 -11.14
CA ASP A 27 -9.06 12.32 -12.40
C ASP A 27 -7.79 12.91 -13.00
N THR A 28 -7.63 14.25 -12.97
CA THR A 28 -6.40 14.93 -13.40
C THR A 28 -5.20 14.47 -12.59
N LEU A 29 -5.36 14.39 -11.26
CA LEU A 29 -4.33 13.90 -10.35
C LEU A 29 -3.88 12.47 -10.71
N LEU A 30 -4.82 11.53 -10.77
CA LEU A 30 -4.51 10.12 -11.06
C LEU A 30 -4.01 9.91 -12.49
N SER A 31 -4.53 10.67 -13.46
CA SER A 31 -4.04 10.65 -14.84
C SER A 31 -2.59 11.11 -14.94
N ALA A 32 -2.17 12.11 -14.16
CA ALA A 32 -0.78 12.56 -14.13
C ALA A 32 0.17 11.47 -13.60
N TYR A 33 -0.22 10.73 -12.57
CA TYR A 33 0.55 9.57 -12.10
C TYR A 33 0.56 8.45 -13.14
N SER A 34 -0.60 8.14 -13.74
CA SER A 34 -0.71 7.06 -14.71
C SER A 34 0.07 7.34 -16.00
N SER A 35 0.09 8.58 -16.50
CA SER A 35 0.86 8.98 -17.68
C SER A 35 2.37 8.85 -17.51
N LEU A 36 2.83 8.73 -16.26
CA LEU A 36 4.24 8.53 -15.92
C LEU A 36 4.52 7.09 -15.48
N HIS A 37 3.58 6.17 -15.69
CA HIS A 37 3.64 4.77 -15.25
C HIS A 37 3.80 4.58 -13.74
N LYS A 38 3.45 5.62 -12.96
CA LYS A 38 3.46 5.61 -11.49
C LYS A 38 2.13 5.12 -10.90
N PHE A 39 1.12 4.89 -11.74
CA PHE A 39 -0.12 4.24 -11.31
C PHE A 39 -0.72 3.43 -12.45
N ASN A 40 -0.91 2.15 -12.23
CA ASN A 40 -1.54 1.25 -13.18
C ASN A 40 -2.57 0.41 -12.45
N GLY A 41 -3.80 0.90 -12.35
CA GLY A 41 -4.75 0.31 -11.43
C GLY A 41 -6.14 0.90 -11.48
N THR A 42 -6.94 0.63 -10.46
CA THR A 42 -8.28 1.20 -10.27
C THR A 42 -8.32 2.01 -8.99
N ALA A 43 -8.91 3.20 -9.09
CA ALA A 43 -9.07 4.12 -7.96
C ALA A 43 -10.55 4.37 -7.70
N LEU A 44 -10.95 4.32 -6.43
CA LEU A 44 -12.24 4.80 -5.94
C LEU A 44 -12.03 5.80 -4.82
N VAL A 45 -12.67 6.96 -4.93
CA VAL A 45 -12.70 8.00 -3.91
C VAL A 45 -14.15 8.35 -3.62
N SER A 46 -14.51 8.36 -2.34
CA SER A 46 -15.85 8.71 -1.88
C SER A 46 -15.78 9.56 -0.62
N GLN A 47 -16.81 10.38 -0.43
CA GLN A 47 -16.99 11.24 0.74
C GLN A 47 -18.50 11.39 1.01
N GLN A 48 -18.93 11.22 2.26
CA GLN A 48 -20.32 11.42 2.70
C GLN A 48 -21.32 10.62 1.84
N GLY A 49 -21.06 9.32 1.67
CA GLY A 49 -21.90 8.41 0.89
C GLY A 49 -21.90 8.63 -0.62
N LYS A 50 -21.19 9.66 -1.14
CA LYS A 50 -21.08 9.93 -2.58
C LYS A 50 -19.75 9.45 -3.13
N ILE A 51 -19.80 8.65 -4.20
CA ILE A 51 -18.61 8.32 -4.99
C ILE A 51 -18.24 9.55 -5.82
N LEU A 52 -17.05 10.10 -5.58
CA LEU A 52 -16.49 11.22 -6.31
C LEU A 52 -15.71 10.75 -7.55
N LEU A 53 -15.08 9.58 -7.47
CA LEU A 53 -14.38 8.94 -8.56
C LEU A 53 -14.44 7.42 -8.40
N ASN A 54 -14.65 6.68 -9.49
CA ASN A 54 -14.40 5.24 -9.59
C ASN A 54 -13.95 4.92 -11.01
N LYS A 55 -12.64 4.82 -11.24
CA LYS A 55 -12.06 4.78 -12.59
C LYS A 55 -10.81 3.91 -12.64
N GLY A 56 -10.62 3.24 -13.77
CA GLY A 56 -9.42 2.48 -14.10
C GLY A 56 -8.40 3.26 -14.93
N TYR A 57 -7.13 2.97 -14.71
CA TYR A 57 -5.97 3.64 -15.27
C TYR A 57 -4.93 2.60 -15.72
N GLY A 58 -4.32 2.81 -16.88
CA GLY A 58 -3.35 1.86 -17.44
C GLY A 58 -3.96 0.52 -17.85
N PHE A 59 -3.15 -0.53 -17.79
CA PHE A 59 -3.45 -1.86 -18.35
C PHE A 59 -3.79 -2.88 -17.28
N ARG A 60 -4.90 -3.58 -17.46
CA ARG A 60 -5.20 -4.82 -16.74
C ARG A 60 -4.26 -5.93 -17.17
N ASN A 61 -3.96 -6.00 -18.47
CA ASN A 61 -2.98 -6.90 -19.05
C ASN A 61 -2.31 -6.22 -20.27
N THR A 62 -0.98 -6.16 -20.25
CA THR A 62 -0.16 -5.54 -21.31
C THR A 62 -0.06 -6.40 -22.58
N THR A 63 -0.23 -7.72 -22.49
CA THR A 63 -0.12 -8.63 -23.65
C THR A 63 -1.30 -8.48 -24.61
N ASP A 64 -2.52 -8.31 -24.10
CA ASP A 64 -3.73 -8.13 -24.90
C ASP A 64 -4.22 -6.66 -24.93
N SER A 65 -3.46 -5.75 -24.30
CA SER A 65 -3.79 -4.33 -24.16
C SER A 65 -5.12 -4.03 -23.45
N SER A 66 -5.68 -4.99 -22.71
CA SER A 66 -6.88 -4.75 -21.91
C SER A 66 -6.63 -3.71 -20.82
N ARG A 67 -7.58 -2.79 -20.64
CA ARG A 67 -7.46 -1.65 -19.74
C ARG A 67 -8.04 -1.96 -18.37
N ASN A 68 -7.47 -1.37 -17.33
CA ASN A 68 -8.10 -1.39 -16.01
C ASN A 68 -9.41 -0.60 -16.06
N ASP A 69 -10.39 -1.07 -15.30
CA ASP A 69 -11.72 -0.48 -15.15
C ASP A 69 -12.27 -0.78 -13.73
N PRO A 70 -13.39 -0.17 -13.30
CA PRO A 70 -13.99 -0.43 -11.98
C PRO A 70 -14.31 -1.89 -11.64
N GLY A 71 -14.44 -2.77 -12.64
CA GLY A 71 -14.70 -4.20 -12.47
C GLY A 71 -13.42 -5.03 -12.35
N THR A 72 -12.25 -4.44 -12.58
CA THR A 72 -10.98 -5.17 -12.57
C THR A 72 -10.67 -5.72 -11.17
N ILE A 73 -10.29 -7.01 -11.12
CA ILE A 73 -10.03 -7.77 -9.89
C ILE A 73 -8.52 -7.80 -9.61
N PHE A 74 -8.13 -7.43 -8.39
CA PHE A 74 -6.74 -7.34 -7.93
C PHE A 74 -6.50 -8.20 -6.70
N GLN A 75 -5.28 -8.73 -6.53
CA GLN A 75 -4.88 -9.27 -5.23
C GLN A 75 -4.69 -8.13 -4.23
N LEU A 76 -5.23 -8.31 -3.04
CA LEU A 76 -5.26 -7.28 -2.01
C LEU A 76 -4.03 -7.30 -1.11
N GLY A 77 -3.34 -8.43 -0.99
CA GLY A 77 -2.30 -8.59 0.02
C GLY A 77 -2.85 -8.28 1.41
N SER A 78 -2.07 -7.55 2.21
CA SER A 78 -2.34 -7.36 3.64
C SER A 78 -3.60 -6.57 4.00
N ILE A 79 -4.31 -5.95 3.05
CA ILE A 79 -5.69 -5.47 3.29
C ILE A 79 -6.57 -6.59 3.85
N THR A 80 -6.31 -7.86 3.48
CA THR A 80 -6.97 -9.07 4.03
C THR A 80 -7.07 -9.07 5.56
N LYS A 81 -6.08 -8.50 6.27
CA LYS A 81 -6.00 -8.52 7.73
C LYS A 81 -7.20 -7.87 8.41
N GLN A 82 -7.77 -6.81 7.83
CA GLN A 82 -8.96 -6.16 8.41
C GLN A 82 -10.20 -7.07 8.38
N PHE A 83 -10.30 -7.95 7.38
CA PHE A 83 -11.38 -8.93 7.27
C PHE A 83 -11.18 -10.05 8.29
N THR A 84 -9.96 -10.57 8.40
CA THR A 84 -9.59 -11.55 9.42
C THR A 84 -9.88 -11.03 10.83
N ALA A 85 -9.46 -9.79 11.13
CA ALA A 85 -9.72 -9.15 12.41
C ALA A 85 -11.23 -9.01 12.68
N ALA A 86 -12.01 -8.57 11.69
CA ALA A 86 -13.45 -8.47 11.85
C ALA A 86 -14.12 -9.83 12.13
N ILE A 87 -13.65 -10.91 11.49
CA ILE A 87 -14.17 -12.26 11.76
C ILE A 87 -13.83 -12.72 13.18
N VAL A 88 -12.61 -12.45 13.67
CA VAL A 88 -12.22 -12.77 15.06
C VAL A 88 -13.13 -12.06 16.06
N LEU A 89 -13.38 -10.77 15.85
CA LEU A 89 -14.28 -9.98 16.70
C LEU A 89 -15.72 -10.47 16.57
N LYS A 90 -16.16 -10.91 15.38
CA LYS A 90 -17.48 -11.48 15.21
C LYS A 90 -17.67 -12.77 16.00
N LEU A 91 -16.65 -13.64 15.99
CA LEU A 91 -16.65 -14.86 16.78
C LEU A 91 -16.60 -14.57 18.29
N GLU A 92 -15.96 -13.47 18.71
CA GLU A 92 -16.02 -12.98 20.09
C GLU A 92 -17.44 -12.52 20.48
N GLU A 93 -18.12 -11.72 19.65
CA GLU A 93 -19.52 -11.32 19.88
C GLU A 93 -20.44 -12.55 20.02
N GLU A 94 -20.18 -13.59 19.23
CA GLU A 94 -20.88 -14.88 19.27
C GLU A 94 -20.44 -15.79 20.43
N LYS A 95 -19.51 -15.33 21.29
CA LYS A 95 -18.95 -16.07 22.44
C LYS A 95 -18.26 -17.38 22.07
N LYS A 96 -17.84 -17.54 20.80
CA LYS A 96 -17.10 -18.71 20.32
C LYS A 96 -15.61 -18.65 20.69
N LEU A 97 -15.09 -17.45 20.92
CA LEU A 97 -13.76 -17.21 21.45
C LEU A 97 -13.75 -15.94 22.31
N SER A 98 -12.65 -15.70 23.01
CA SER A 98 -12.33 -14.44 23.67
C SER A 98 -11.00 -13.93 23.13
N LEU A 99 -10.82 -12.61 23.01
CA LEU A 99 -9.52 -12.04 22.67
C LEU A 99 -8.42 -12.37 23.70
N GLN A 100 -8.81 -12.71 24.94
CA GLN A 100 -7.89 -13.11 26.00
C GLN A 100 -7.60 -14.61 26.03
N ASP A 101 -8.29 -15.41 25.20
CA ASP A 101 -7.99 -16.82 25.05
C ASP A 101 -6.52 -17.01 24.64
N LYS A 102 -5.89 -18.01 25.24
CA LYS A 102 -4.53 -18.39 24.91
C LYS A 102 -4.48 -19.20 23.63
N VAL A 103 -3.38 -19.10 22.89
CA VAL A 103 -3.17 -19.92 21.68
C VAL A 103 -3.24 -21.42 22.01
N SER A 104 -2.77 -21.83 23.18
CA SER A 104 -2.84 -23.22 23.68
C SER A 104 -4.25 -23.78 23.77
N LYS A 105 -5.28 -22.93 23.97
CA LYS A 105 -6.69 -23.34 23.94
C LYS A 105 -7.08 -23.95 22.60
N PHE A 106 -6.54 -23.42 21.50
CA PHE A 106 -6.85 -23.86 20.14
C PHE A 106 -5.81 -24.88 19.62
N PHE A 107 -4.56 -24.75 20.07
CA PHE A 107 -3.44 -25.60 19.68
C PHE A 107 -2.59 -25.97 20.92
N PRO A 108 -2.95 -27.03 21.66
CA PRO A 108 -2.28 -27.41 22.92
C PRO A 108 -0.77 -27.62 22.78
N ASP A 109 -0.33 -28.15 21.64
CA ASP A 109 1.09 -28.41 21.37
C ASP A 109 1.83 -27.19 20.80
N PHE A 110 1.27 -25.98 20.85
CA PHE A 110 1.95 -24.78 20.38
C PHE A 110 2.96 -24.28 21.44
N PRO A 111 4.28 -24.25 21.16
CA PRO A 111 5.28 -23.83 22.12
C PRO A 111 5.00 -22.43 22.67
N LYS A 112 5.00 -22.30 24.00
CA LYS A 112 4.66 -21.05 24.72
C LYS A 112 3.25 -20.52 24.41
N GLY A 113 2.33 -21.37 23.94
CA GLY A 113 0.96 -20.99 23.58
C GLY A 113 0.19 -20.32 24.72
N ASP A 114 0.46 -20.68 25.99
CA ASP A 114 -0.14 -20.06 27.18
C ASP A 114 0.26 -18.59 27.40
N SER A 115 1.37 -18.15 26.81
CA SER A 115 1.85 -16.77 26.91
C SER A 115 1.26 -15.83 25.85
N ILE A 116 0.64 -16.38 24.80
CA ILE A 116 0.17 -15.63 23.63
C ILE A 116 -1.36 -15.61 23.65
N THR A 117 -1.97 -14.42 23.64
CA THR A 117 -3.43 -14.28 23.50
C THR A 117 -3.81 -14.07 22.02
N VAL A 118 -5.09 -14.27 21.70
CA VAL A 118 -5.64 -13.88 20.39
C VAL A 118 -5.42 -12.39 20.12
N GLU A 119 -5.57 -11.53 21.14
CA GLU A 119 -5.30 -10.09 21.02
C GLU A 119 -3.86 -9.79 20.60
N HIS A 120 -2.87 -10.49 21.18
CA HIS A 120 -1.47 -10.32 20.81
C HIS A 120 -1.22 -10.58 19.32
N LEU A 121 -1.97 -11.50 18.71
CA LEU A 121 -1.90 -11.77 17.27
C LEU A 121 -2.52 -10.63 16.45
N LEU A 122 -3.68 -10.12 16.86
CA LEU A 122 -4.37 -9.00 16.17
C LEU A 122 -3.51 -7.73 16.14
N THR A 123 -2.79 -7.47 17.23
CA THR A 123 -2.04 -6.22 17.44
C THR A 123 -0.56 -6.31 17.05
N HIS A 124 -0.10 -7.43 16.49
CA HIS A 124 1.32 -7.69 16.17
C HIS A 124 2.26 -7.59 17.38
N THR A 125 1.80 -8.04 18.55
CA THR A 125 2.58 -8.01 19.80
C THR A 125 2.87 -9.42 20.34
N SER A 126 2.66 -10.47 19.54
CA SER A 126 2.85 -11.87 19.96
C SER A 126 4.31 -12.31 20.07
N GLY A 127 5.23 -11.65 19.37
CA GLY A 127 6.63 -12.08 19.27
C GLY A 127 6.83 -13.32 18.37
N ILE A 128 5.80 -13.83 17.70
CA ILE A 128 5.93 -14.98 16.80
C ILE A 128 6.77 -14.60 15.59
N TYR A 129 7.80 -15.40 15.31
CA TYR A 129 8.65 -15.26 14.12
C TYR A 129 7.80 -15.15 12.86
N ASN A 130 8.07 -14.12 12.06
CA ASN A 130 7.36 -13.88 10.81
C ASN A 130 7.96 -14.73 9.67
N TYR A 131 7.22 -15.71 9.15
CA TYR A 131 7.72 -16.63 8.11
C TYR A 131 8.15 -15.90 6.84
N THR A 132 7.61 -14.71 6.56
CA THR A 132 8.01 -13.89 5.41
C THR A 132 9.39 -13.24 5.57
N ASN A 133 10.04 -13.40 6.73
CA ASN A 133 11.45 -13.02 6.92
C ASN A 133 12.41 -14.09 6.38
N ASP A 134 11.93 -15.30 6.10
CA ASP A 134 12.73 -16.36 5.48
C ASP A 134 12.86 -16.10 3.97
N ARG A 135 14.01 -15.54 3.58
CA ARG A 135 14.28 -15.18 2.18
C ARG A 135 14.23 -16.38 1.24
N THR A 136 14.77 -17.53 1.65
CA THR A 136 14.79 -18.75 0.84
C THR A 136 13.36 -19.22 0.56
N PHE A 137 12.50 -19.20 1.59
CA PHE A 137 11.08 -19.51 1.42
C PHE A 137 10.40 -18.51 0.48
N MET A 138 10.63 -17.21 0.68
CA MET A 138 10.03 -16.13 -0.13
C MET A 138 10.44 -16.17 -1.60
N GLU A 139 11.64 -16.63 -1.93
CA GLU A 139 12.13 -16.71 -3.32
C GLU A 139 11.67 -17.98 -4.05
N ALA A 140 11.50 -19.11 -3.35
CA ALA A 140 11.32 -20.41 -4.01
C ALA A 140 9.95 -21.09 -3.76
N GLU A 141 9.31 -20.85 -2.62
CA GLU A 141 8.22 -21.69 -2.14
C GLU A 141 6.86 -20.99 -2.12
N VAL A 142 6.82 -19.65 -2.09
CA VAL A 142 5.56 -18.88 -1.98
C VAL A 142 4.60 -19.03 -3.16
N PHE A 143 5.09 -19.50 -4.30
CA PHE A 143 4.30 -19.68 -5.53
C PHE A 143 3.67 -21.08 -5.63
N LYS A 144 3.98 -21.97 -4.67
CA LYS A 144 3.51 -23.35 -4.61
C LYS A 144 2.47 -23.49 -3.51
N PRO A 145 1.50 -24.42 -3.64
CA PRO A 145 0.57 -24.73 -2.56
C PRO A 145 1.29 -25.16 -1.27
N ALA A 146 0.76 -24.75 -0.13
CA ALA A 146 1.22 -25.16 1.19
C ALA A 146 0.04 -25.69 2.01
N SER A 147 0.23 -26.84 2.65
CA SER A 147 -0.73 -27.31 3.65
C SER A 147 -0.60 -26.48 4.93
N ARG A 148 -1.64 -26.50 5.77
CA ARG A 148 -1.59 -25.92 7.12
C ARG A 148 -0.38 -26.40 7.92
N VAL A 149 -0.06 -27.69 7.85
CA VAL A 149 1.11 -28.29 8.54
C VAL A 149 2.41 -27.65 8.06
N LYS A 150 2.59 -27.55 6.73
CA LYS A 150 3.79 -26.93 6.13
C LYS A 150 3.91 -25.45 6.52
N LEU A 151 2.82 -24.69 6.48
CA LEU A 151 2.88 -23.26 6.81
C LEU A 151 3.13 -23.03 8.31
N MET A 152 2.47 -23.81 9.17
CA MET A 152 2.65 -23.73 10.62
C MET A 152 4.08 -24.08 11.04
N SER A 153 4.72 -25.06 10.39
CA SER A 153 6.10 -25.46 10.73
C SER A 153 7.15 -24.38 10.44
N LEU A 154 6.82 -23.35 9.65
CA LEU A 154 7.75 -22.25 9.38
C LEU A 154 7.94 -21.33 10.59
N PHE A 155 7.04 -21.35 11.56
CA PHE A 155 7.07 -20.42 12.70
C PHE A 155 6.75 -21.04 14.06
N LYS A 156 6.01 -22.16 14.13
CA LYS A 156 5.57 -22.77 15.40
C LYS A 156 6.72 -23.07 16.35
N ASP A 157 7.79 -23.68 15.86
CA ASP A 157 8.90 -24.18 16.69
C ASP A 157 10.09 -23.22 16.74
N LYS A 158 9.96 -22.03 16.15
CA LYS A 158 10.98 -20.98 16.27
C LYS A 158 10.84 -20.24 17.60
N PRO A 159 11.96 -19.75 18.19
CA PRO A 159 11.88 -18.91 19.37
C PRO A 159 11.05 -17.64 19.10
N LEU A 160 10.38 -17.14 20.13
CA LEU A 160 9.76 -15.82 20.04
C LEU A 160 10.84 -14.73 19.93
N ASP A 161 10.64 -13.77 19.04
CA ASP A 161 11.53 -12.62 18.85
C ASP A 161 11.55 -11.70 20.10
N PHE A 162 10.46 -11.72 20.89
CA PHE A 162 10.31 -11.02 22.15
C PHE A 162 9.15 -11.61 22.97
N SER A 163 9.09 -11.29 24.26
CA SER A 163 7.99 -11.70 25.13
C SER A 163 6.66 -11.07 24.69
N PRO A 164 5.55 -11.83 24.59
CA PRO A 164 4.27 -11.32 24.13
C PRO A 164 3.82 -10.07 24.92
N GLY A 165 3.25 -9.09 24.22
CA GLY A 165 2.77 -7.82 24.76
C GLY A 165 3.86 -6.76 25.00
N THR A 166 5.14 -7.11 25.00
CA THR A 166 6.22 -6.16 25.39
C THR A 166 6.63 -5.21 24.26
N LYS A 167 6.69 -5.71 23.02
CA LYS A 167 7.09 -4.96 21.81
C LYS A 167 6.06 -5.14 20.70
N TRP A 168 6.29 -4.44 19.59
CA TRP A 168 5.53 -4.58 18.36
C TRP A 168 6.45 -5.05 17.23
N ASN A 169 6.01 -6.04 16.46
CA ASN A 169 6.67 -6.45 15.24
C ASN A 169 5.65 -7.09 14.30
N TYR A 170 5.47 -6.52 13.11
CA TYR A 170 4.50 -7.00 12.13
C TYR A 170 4.72 -8.47 11.79
N SER A 171 3.66 -9.28 11.90
CA SER A 171 3.75 -10.74 11.74
C SER A 171 2.64 -11.29 10.83
N ASN A 172 3.03 -11.78 9.66
CA ASN A 172 2.11 -12.56 8.81
C ASN A 172 1.82 -13.91 9.46
N SER A 173 2.79 -14.52 10.14
CA SER A 173 2.57 -15.74 10.94
C SER A 173 1.45 -15.56 11.97
N GLY A 174 1.44 -14.43 12.67
CA GLY A 174 0.38 -14.12 13.65
C GLY A 174 -1.01 -14.08 13.03
N TYR A 175 -1.15 -13.45 11.86
CA TYR A 175 -2.42 -13.42 11.14
C TYR A 175 -2.80 -14.74 10.47
N CYS A 176 -1.83 -15.54 10.01
CA CYS A 176 -2.09 -16.92 9.58
C CYS A 176 -2.62 -17.77 10.73
N LEU A 177 -2.04 -17.62 11.93
CA LEU A 177 -2.50 -18.29 13.13
C LEU A 177 -3.93 -17.88 13.51
N LEU A 178 -4.29 -16.59 13.38
CA LEU A 178 -5.69 -16.15 13.54
C LEU A 178 -6.65 -16.85 12.58
N GLY A 179 -6.24 -17.08 11.32
CA GLY A 179 -7.04 -17.85 10.36
C GLY A 179 -7.31 -19.28 10.85
N TYR A 180 -6.30 -19.96 11.40
CA TYR A 180 -6.49 -21.30 11.96
C TYR A 180 -7.32 -21.28 13.25
N ILE A 181 -7.22 -20.23 14.08
CA ILE A 181 -8.08 -20.06 15.27
C ILE A 181 -9.54 -19.88 14.83
N ILE A 182 -9.79 -19.08 13.80
CA ILE A 182 -11.12 -18.94 13.18
C ILE A 182 -11.66 -20.31 12.75
N GLU A 183 -10.84 -21.14 12.10
CA GLU A 183 -11.27 -22.47 11.67
C GLU A 183 -11.68 -23.38 12.82
N VAL A 184 -10.90 -23.35 13.91
CA VAL A 184 -11.20 -24.14 15.11
C VAL A 184 -12.46 -23.62 15.80
N ALA A 185 -12.57 -22.31 16.01
CA ALA A 185 -13.69 -21.69 16.73
C ALA A 185 -15.02 -21.74 15.95
N ALA A 186 -14.96 -21.69 14.61
CA ALA A 186 -16.14 -21.75 13.76
C ALA A 186 -16.46 -23.17 13.27
N HIS A 187 -15.56 -24.14 13.45
CA HIS A 187 -15.64 -25.49 12.87
C HIS A 187 -15.84 -25.50 11.34
N LYS A 188 -15.24 -24.53 10.64
CA LYS A 188 -15.36 -24.35 9.19
C LYS A 188 -14.05 -23.80 8.60
N PRO A 189 -13.70 -24.12 7.35
CA PRO A 189 -12.57 -23.50 6.67
C PRO A 189 -12.67 -21.96 6.66
N TYR A 190 -11.53 -21.28 6.83
CA TYR A 190 -11.48 -19.82 6.97
C TYR A 190 -12.17 -19.08 5.81
N TYR A 191 -11.96 -19.54 4.57
CA TYR A 191 -12.56 -18.94 3.38
C TYR A 191 -14.10 -19.07 3.35
N GLN A 192 -14.66 -20.11 3.97
CA GLN A 192 -16.11 -20.27 4.10
C GLN A 192 -16.66 -19.29 5.13
N VAL A 193 -15.97 -19.15 6.28
CA VAL A 193 -16.35 -18.17 7.31
C VAL A 193 -16.32 -16.74 6.75
N ALA A 194 -15.26 -16.36 6.04
CA ALA A 194 -15.17 -15.04 5.40
C ALA A 194 -16.31 -14.79 4.38
N ARG A 195 -16.66 -15.82 3.60
CA ARG A 195 -17.78 -15.75 2.66
C ARG A 195 -19.12 -15.58 3.35
N GLU A 196 -19.41 -16.39 4.36
CA GLU A 196 -20.67 -16.38 5.10
C GLU A 196 -20.84 -15.11 5.94
N TYR A 197 -19.78 -14.68 6.61
CA TYR A 197 -19.87 -13.57 7.58
C TYR A 197 -19.75 -12.20 6.91
N ILE A 198 -19.06 -12.12 5.76
CA ILE A 198 -18.78 -10.84 5.12
C ILE A 198 -19.25 -10.81 3.66
N PHE A 199 -18.77 -11.71 2.80
CA PHE A 199 -18.96 -11.50 1.35
C PHE A 199 -20.42 -11.65 0.91
N GLN A 200 -21.13 -12.67 1.41
CA GLN A 200 -22.53 -12.89 1.07
C GLN A 200 -23.46 -11.81 1.64
N PRO A 201 -23.40 -11.44 2.95
CA PRO A 201 -24.24 -10.38 3.50
C PRO A 201 -24.02 -9.01 2.86
N LEU A 202 -22.82 -8.75 2.36
CA LEU A 202 -22.45 -7.48 1.73
C LEU A 202 -22.52 -7.52 0.20
N HIS A 203 -22.91 -8.65 -0.40
CA HIS A 203 -22.94 -8.85 -1.85
C HIS A 203 -21.61 -8.51 -2.54
N MET A 204 -20.48 -8.89 -1.93
CA MET A 204 -19.14 -8.74 -2.48
C MET A 204 -18.80 -9.88 -3.45
N ASN A 205 -19.49 -9.90 -4.59
CA ASN A 205 -19.49 -11.02 -5.55
C ASN A 205 -18.18 -11.20 -6.32
N ASN A 206 -17.31 -10.17 -6.35
CA ASN A 206 -16.01 -10.19 -7.00
C ASN A 206 -14.86 -10.26 -5.98
N THR A 207 -15.16 -10.74 -4.77
CA THR A 207 -14.20 -10.89 -3.67
C THR A 207 -14.08 -12.34 -3.26
N GLY A 208 -12.85 -12.79 -3.06
CA GLY A 208 -12.59 -14.19 -2.74
C GLY A 208 -11.12 -14.50 -2.51
N PHE A 209 -10.79 -15.78 -2.65
CA PHE A 209 -9.46 -16.36 -2.49
C PHE A 209 -9.12 -17.20 -3.73
N ASP A 210 -7.88 -17.71 -3.79
CA ASP A 210 -7.36 -18.52 -4.90
C ASP A 210 -7.23 -17.76 -6.23
N PHE A 211 -6.70 -16.52 -6.15
CA PHE A 211 -6.51 -15.64 -7.31
C PHE A 211 -5.80 -16.33 -8.47
N LYS A 212 -4.80 -17.18 -8.19
CA LYS A 212 -4.06 -17.94 -9.21
C LYS A 212 -5.01 -18.76 -10.10
N GLN A 213 -6.01 -19.41 -9.49
CA GLN A 213 -6.99 -20.27 -10.18
C GLN A 213 -8.28 -19.54 -10.60
N LEU A 214 -8.41 -18.25 -10.28
CA LEU A 214 -9.56 -17.46 -10.69
C LEU A 214 -9.67 -17.43 -12.22
N ASN A 215 -10.77 -17.97 -12.75
CA ASN A 215 -11.15 -17.89 -14.14
C ASN A 215 -12.19 -16.78 -14.32
N ASN A 216 -11.71 -15.55 -14.52
CA ASN A 216 -12.54 -14.38 -14.76
C ASN A 216 -11.81 -13.45 -15.75
N LYS A 217 -12.51 -12.97 -16.77
CA LYS A 217 -11.97 -12.05 -17.78
C LYS A 217 -11.51 -10.70 -17.23
N ASP A 218 -12.04 -10.30 -16.07
CA ASP A 218 -11.74 -9.03 -15.39
C ASP A 218 -10.57 -9.20 -14.39
N LYS A 219 -9.96 -10.39 -14.31
CA LYS A 219 -8.75 -10.65 -13.53
C LYS A 219 -7.57 -9.87 -14.11
N SER A 220 -6.84 -9.16 -13.24
CA SER A 220 -5.61 -8.46 -13.63
C SER A 220 -4.37 -9.35 -13.66
N THR A 221 -3.40 -8.96 -14.47
CA THR A 221 -2.04 -9.50 -14.43
C THR A 221 -1.20 -8.62 -13.51
N GLY A 222 -0.49 -9.20 -12.54
CA GLY A 222 0.42 -8.46 -11.67
C GLY A 222 1.79 -8.27 -12.32
N TYR A 223 2.40 -7.10 -12.13
CA TYR A 223 3.69 -6.75 -12.74
C TYR A 223 4.71 -6.29 -11.69
N PHE A 224 5.95 -6.74 -11.83
CA PHE A 224 7.08 -6.15 -11.12
C PHE A 224 7.30 -4.70 -11.56
N PHE A 225 7.13 -4.43 -12.85
CA PHE A 225 7.12 -3.07 -13.39
C PHE A 225 6.35 -3.01 -14.72
N ILE A 226 5.84 -1.82 -15.02
CA ILE A 226 5.35 -1.39 -16.34
C ILE A 226 6.02 -0.03 -16.60
N ASN A 227 6.64 0.15 -17.75
CA ASN A 227 7.20 1.42 -18.22
C ASN A 227 6.86 1.63 -19.70
N GLU A 228 7.39 2.70 -20.30
CA GLU A 228 7.07 3.13 -21.68
C GLU A 228 7.39 2.04 -22.71
N ASP A 229 8.51 1.31 -22.53
CA ASP A 229 9.05 0.38 -23.52
C ASP A 229 8.89 -1.10 -23.14
N SER A 230 8.57 -1.41 -21.88
CA SER A 230 8.64 -2.78 -21.36
C SER A 230 7.75 -3.02 -20.13
N SER A 231 7.43 -4.30 -19.90
CA SER A 231 6.79 -4.76 -18.67
C SER A 231 7.35 -6.11 -18.25
N LYS A 232 7.31 -6.39 -16.94
CA LYS A 232 7.73 -7.70 -16.40
C LYS A 232 6.63 -8.25 -15.51
N VAL A 233 5.98 -9.32 -15.97
CA VAL A 233 4.95 -10.04 -15.21
C VAL A 233 5.56 -10.60 -13.92
N ALA A 234 4.83 -10.44 -12.82
CA ALA A 234 5.16 -11.03 -11.54
C ALA A 234 4.46 -12.39 -11.38
N PRO A 235 5.12 -13.40 -10.79
CA PRO A 235 4.48 -14.65 -10.44
C PRO A 235 3.41 -14.44 -9.36
N SER A 236 2.28 -15.15 -9.45
CA SER A 236 1.24 -15.11 -8.43
C SER A 236 1.60 -15.97 -7.22
N VAL A 237 1.62 -15.36 -6.04
CA VAL A 237 1.72 -16.06 -4.76
C VAL A 237 0.51 -16.98 -4.59
N ASP A 238 0.74 -18.18 -4.06
CA ASP A 238 -0.33 -19.13 -3.80
C ASP A 238 -1.17 -18.69 -2.59
N SER A 239 -2.50 -18.71 -2.72
CA SER A 239 -3.41 -18.26 -1.67
C SER A 239 -3.31 -19.09 -0.39
N SER A 240 -2.87 -20.35 -0.47
CA SER A 240 -2.62 -21.17 0.72
C SER A 240 -1.40 -20.71 1.53
N VAL A 241 -0.48 -19.94 0.93
CA VAL A 241 0.72 -19.40 1.60
C VAL A 241 0.43 -18.07 2.28
N SER A 242 -0.29 -17.16 1.61
CA SER A 242 -0.65 -15.85 2.18
C SER A 242 -1.88 -15.92 3.08
N PHE A 243 -2.78 -16.88 2.85
CA PHE A 243 -3.94 -17.26 3.65
C PHE A 243 -4.69 -16.05 4.27
N SER A 244 -5.08 -16.13 5.55
CA SER A 244 -5.75 -15.07 6.31
C SER A 244 -4.87 -13.83 6.58
N ALA A 245 -3.61 -13.84 6.18
CA ALA A 245 -2.73 -12.68 6.28
C ALA A 245 -2.75 -11.83 5.00
N GLY A 246 -3.10 -12.39 3.83
CA GLY A 246 -2.94 -11.67 2.58
C GLY A 246 -3.55 -12.25 1.29
N ALA A 247 -4.35 -13.32 1.34
CA ALA A 247 -4.76 -14.05 0.14
C ALA A 247 -5.96 -13.49 -0.61
N MET A 248 -6.68 -12.50 -0.07
CA MET A 248 -7.90 -12.02 -0.72
C MET A 248 -7.61 -11.32 -2.05
N TYR A 249 -8.51 -11.48 -3.00
CA TYR A 249 -8.68 -10.57 -4.13
C TYR A 249 -10.01 -9.81 -4.01
N SER A 250 -10.12 -8.66 -4.67
CA SER A 250 -11.37 -7.89 -4.76
C SER A 250 -11.34 -6.85 -5.89
N THR A 251 -12.39 -6.04 -5.98
CA THR A 251 -12.51 -4.83 -6.82
C THR A 251 -12.68 -3.60 -5.94
N THR A 252 -12.52 -2.39 -6.49
CA THR A 252 -12.81 -1.16 -5.74
C THR A 252 -14.28 -1.09 -5.32
N GLY A 253 -15.21 -1.56 -6.16
CA GLY A 253 -16.64 -1.57 -5.86
C GLY A 253 -17.01 -2.47 -4.68
N ASP A 254 -16.41 -3.65 -4.58
CA ASP A 254 -16.66 -4.55 -3.43
C ASP A 254 -16.01 -4.01 -2.15
N LEU A 255 -14.80 -3.48 -2.22
CA LEU A 255 -14.16 -2.83 -1.06
C LEU A 255 -14.92 -1.57 -0.60
N TYR A 256 -15.62 -0.88 -1.50
CA TYR A 256 -16.52 0.21 -1.12
C TYR A 256 -17.75 -0.29 -0.35
N LYS A 257 -18.34 -1.44 -0.74
CA LYS A 257 -19.41 -2.08 0.04
C LYS A 257 -18.92 -2.46 1.44
N TRP A 258 -17.68 -2.94 1.55
CA TRP A 258 -17.05 -3.17 2.85
C TRP A 258 -16.95 -1.88 3.66
N HIS A 259 -16.44 -0.78 3.08
CA HIS A 259 -16.41 0.52 3.74
C HIS A 259 -17.80 0.96 4.25
N GLN A 260 -18.84 0.88 3.40
CA GLN A 260 -20.21 1.21 3.79
C GLN A 260 -20.72 0.34 4.94
N ALA A 261 -20.43 -0.96 4.91
CA ALA A 261 -20.80 -1.89 5.96
C ALA A 261 -20.15 -1.54 7.30
N VAL A 262 -18.89 -1.11 7.28
CA VAL A 262 -18.22 -0.66 8.50
C VAL A 262 -18.78 0.67 8.99
N GLN A 263 -19.03 1.63 8.09
CA GLN A 263 -19.64 2.92 8.44
C GLN A 263 -21.02 2.77 9.07
N GLN A 264 -21.78 1.76 8.63
CA GLN A 264 -23.15 1.46 9.08
C GLN A 264 -23.20 0.39 10.18
N TYR A 265 -22.05 -0.09 10.67
CA TYR A 265 -21.96 -1.12 11.72
C TYR A 265 -22.73 -2.42 11.40
N LYS A 266 -22.70 -2.87 10.14
CA LYS A 266 -23.49 -4.04 9.68
C LYS A 266 -22.94 -5.40 10.13
N ILE A 267 -21.62 -5.52 10.32
CA ILE A 267 -20.96 -6.79 10.63
C ILE A 267 -20.68 -6.94 12.14
N LEU A 268 -20.12 -5.89 12.73
CA LEU A 268 -19.80 -5.77 14.14
C LEU A 268 -20.56 -4.61 14.75
N SER A 269 -20.76 -4.68 16.07
CA SER A 269 -21.26 -3.59 16.88
C SER A 269 -20.40 -2.33 16.73
N LYS A 270 -20.99 -1.16 16.99
CA LYS A 270 -20.25 0.10 17.04
C LYS A 270 -19.10 0.05 18.05
N ALA A 271 -19.32 -0.59 19.21
CA ALA A 271 -18.31 -0.72 20.25
C ALA A 271 -17.09 -1.51 19.77
N ASP A 272 -17.29 -2.60 19.02
CA ASP A 272 -16.19 -3.42 18.51
C ASP A 272 -15.45 -2.75 17.35
N TRP A 273 -16.12 -1.93 16.55
CA TRP A 273 -15.44 -1.06 15.58
C TRP A 273 -14.59 0.02 16.26
N GLU A 274 -15.05 0.61 17.35
CA GLU A 274 -14.23 1.55 18.13
C GLU A 274 -13.02 0.86 18.79
N ARG A 275 -13.18 -0.37 19.30
CA ARG A 275 -12.06 -1.21 19.75
C ARG A 275 -11.07 -1.48 18.63
N THR A 276 -11.56 -1.82 17.44
CA THR A 276 -10.74 -2.05 16.24
C THR A 276 -9.86 -0.86 15.88
N TYR A 277 -10.34 0.36 16.14
CA TYR A 277 -9.61 1.61 15.85
C TYR A 277 -8.86 2.19 17.05
N THR A 278 -8.87 1.52 18.19
CA THR A 278 -8.10 1.96 19.36
C THR A 278 -6.61 1.67 19.10
N PRO A 279 -5.74 2.70 19.06
CA PRO A 279 -4.32 2.49 18.81
C PRO A 279 -3.69 1.65 19.92
N GLN A 280 -2.97 0.60 19.53
CA GLN A 280 -2.06 -0.14 20.39
C GLN A 280 -0.62 0.30 20.11
N LYS A 281 0.37 -0.54 20.40
CA LYS A 281 1.77 -0.24 20.05
C LYS A 281 1.91 0.02 18.54
N ASN A 282 2.81 0.95 18.20
CA ASN A 282 3.06 1.41 16.82
C ASN A 282 1.82 1.96 16.10
N ASN A 283 0.88 2.54 16.85
CA ASN A 283 -0.39 3.08 16.35
C ASN A 283 -1.16 2.08 15.47
N TYR A 284 -1.12 0.79 15.83
CA TYR A 284 -1.84 -0.26 15.11
C TYR A 284 -3.07 -0.71 15.93
N GLY A 285 -4.23 -0.79 15.30
CA GLY A 285 -5.45 -1.38 15.86
C GLY A 285 -5.62 -2.85 15.45
N TYR A 286 -6.85 -3.34 15.35
CA TYR A 286 -7.09 -4.71 14.87
C TYR A 286 -7.17 -4.76 13.34
N GLY A 287 -6.02 -4.91 12.69
CA GLY A 287 -5.93 -4.98 11.23
C GLY A 287 -5.94 -3.62 10.53
N TRP A 288 -5.65 -2.54 11.26
CA TRP A 288 -5.64 -1.16 10.78
C TRP A 288 -4.47 -0.38 11.36
N ASN A 289 -3.80 0.43 10.54
CA ASN A 289 -2.97 1.52 11.03
C ASN A 289 -3.89 2.68 11.43
N ILE A 290 -3.56 3.32 12.55
CA ILE A 290 -4.30 4.44 13.11
C ILE A 290 -3.40 5.67 13.08
N ASP A 291 -3.91 6.76 12.56
CA ASP A 291 -3.20 8.02 12.43
C ASP A 291 -4.25 9.15 12.45
N SER A 292 -3.86 10.38 12.11
CA SER A 292 -4.74 11.52 12.03
C SER A 292 -4.55 12.31 10.74
N ILE A 293 -5.61 13.01 10.32
CA ILE A 293 -5.60 13.98 9.23
C ILE A 293 -6.59 15.09 9.56
N ALA A 294 -6.16 16.35 9.43
CA ALA A 294 -6.99 17.51 9.74
C ALA A 294 -7.70 17.44 11.12
N GLY A 295 -7.00 16.89 12.13
CA GLY A 295 -7.54 16.71 13.49
C GLY A 295 -8.54 15.57 13.67
N LYS A 296 -8.74 14.72 12.64
CA LYS A 296 -9.67 13.59 12.64
C LYS A 296 -8.92 12.27 12.51
N ARG A 297 -9.53 11.18 12.96
CA ARG A 297 -8.93 9.84 12.90
C ARG A 297 -8.86 9.36 11.45
N LYS A 298 -7.64 8.99 11.02
CA LYS A 298 -7.38 8.30 9.76
C LYS A 298 -7.10 6.84 10.07
N VAL A 299 -7.84 5.93 9.46
CA VAL A 299 -7.57 4.48 9.56
C VAL A 299 -7.23 3.94 8.18
N SER A 300 -6.20 3.11 8.09
CA SER A 300 -5.75 2.58 6.80
C SER A 300 -5.09 1.22 6.89
N HIS A 301 -5.06 0.50 5.78
CA HIS A 301 -4.16 -0.62 5.63
C HIS A 301 -3.69 -0.74 4.19
N GLY A 302 -2.38 -0.88 4.02
CA GLY A 302 -1.77 -1.18 2.73
C GLY A 302 -1.72 -2.68 2.46
N GLY A 303 -1.53 -3.05 1.20
CA GLY A 303 -1.28 -4.41 0.78
C GLY A 303 -0.11 -4.45 -0.19
N GLY A 304 0.77 -5.41 0.02
CA GLY A 304 1.84 -5.74 -0.92
C GLY A 304 1.86 -7.24 -1.12
N ILE A 305 1.83 -7.66 -2.38
CA ILE A 305 2.04 -9.04 -2.81
C ILE A 305 2.65 -8.99 -4.22
N HIS A 306 3.30 -10.06 -4.69
CA HIS A 306 4.02 -10.02 -5.95
C HIS A 306 3.15 -9.50 -7.10
N GLY A 307 3.56 -8.36 -7.67
CA GLY A 307 2.85 -7.70 -8.78
C GLY A 307 1.71 -6.77 -8.39
N PHE A 308 1.44 -6.56 -7.09
CA PHE A 308 0.33 -5.76 -6.62
C PHE A 308 0.70 -4.91 -5.40
N VAL A 309 0.30 -3.64 -5.45
CA VAL A 309 0.34 -2.74 -4.30
C VAL A 309 -1.05 -2.12 -4.16
N THR A 310 -1.59 -2.14 -2.95
CA THR A 310 -2.96 -1.70 -2.70
C THR A 310 -3.05 -0.87 -1.44
N THR A 311 -4.07 -0.03 -1.34
CA THR A 311 -4.39 0.66 -0.09
C THR A 311 -5.88 0.89 0.04
N ILE A 312 -6.36 0.84 1.28
CA ILE A 312 -7.66 1.39 1.68
C ILE A 312 -7.43 2.36 2.83
N ILE A 313 -7.97 3.56 2.71
CA ILE A 313 -7.90 4.62 3.70
C ILE A 313 -9.30 5.11 3.99
N ARG A 314 -9.60 5.36 5.26
CA ARG A 314 -10.85 5.95 5.71
C ARG A 314 -10.61 7.09 6.69
N VAL A 315 -11.48 8.09 6.64
CA VAL A 315 -11.66 9.08 7.70
C VAL A 315 -13.11 8.95 8.17
N PRO A 316 -13.39 8.11 9.18
CA PRO A 316 -14.76 7.76 9.57
C PRO A 316 -15.66 8.95 9.89
N GLU A 317 -15.11 9.97 10.53
CA GLU A 317 -15.82 11.20 10.93
C GLU A 317 -16.34 12.01 9.75
N ASP A 318 -15.66 11.94 8.60
CA ASP A 318 -16.06 12.61 7.36
C ASP A 318 -16.68 11.67 6.33
N ASP A 319 -16.85 10.39 6.69
CA ASP A 319 -17.25 9.32 5.79
C ASP A 319 -16.45 9.32 4.48
N VAL A 320 -15.13 9.48 4.60
CA VAL A 320 -14.20 9.41 3.46
C VAL A 320 -13.73 7.97 3.29
N CYS A 321 -13.69 7.50 2.04
CA CYS A 321 -13.00 6.28 1.66
C CYS A 321 -12.20 6.47 0.37
N ILE A 322 -10.93 6.09 0.43
CA ILE A 322 -10.00 6.06 -0.71
C ILE A 322 -9.54 4.61 -0.87
N ILE A 323 -9.68 4.07 -2.07
CA ILE A 323 -9.27 2.71 -2.42
C ILE A 323 -8.42 2.81 -3.69
N LEU A 324 -7.16 2.42 -3.61
CA LEU A 324 -6.26 2.34 -4.77
C LEU A 324 -5.76 0.90 -4.89
N LEU A 325 -6.02 0.27 -6.03
CA LEU A 325 -5.58 -1.08 -6.34
C LEU A 325 -4.69 -1.02 -7.58
N ASP A 326 -3.38 -1.25 -7.41
CA ASP A 326 -2.37 -1.16 -8.47
C ASP A 326 -1.83 -2.55 -8.79
N ASN A 327 -1.77 -2.90 -10.08
CA ASN A 327 -1.17 -4.14 -10.59
C ASN A 327 0.24 -3.93 -11.16
N ALA A 328 0.91 -2.83 -10.80
CA ALA A 328 2.33 -2.61 -10.99
C ALA A 328 2.98 -2.25 -9.63
N SER A 329 4.19 -2.74 -9.39
CA SER A 329 4.86 -2.56 -8.09
C SER A 329 5.54 -1.20 -7.93
N ASP A 330 4.92 -0.12 -8.40
CA ASP A 330 5.40 1.25 -8.21
C ASP A 330 5.05 1.75 -6.80
N ARG A 331 6.03 2.28 -6.07
CA ARG A 331 5.88 2.63 -4.63
C ARG A 331 5.19 3.99 -4.40
N THR A 332 4.44 4.53 -5.36
CA THR A 332 3.87 5.88 -5.26
C THR A 332 2.43 5.95 -4.75
N ILE A 333 1.75 4.81 -4.50
CA ILE A 333 0.39 4.78 -3.93
C ILE A 333 0.27 5.64 -2.65
N GLY A 334 1.31 5.68 -1.81
CA GLY A 334 1.34 6.55 -0.63
C GLY A 334 1.21 8.03 -0.99
N LYS A 335 2.03 8.51 -1.93
CA LYS A 335 1.99 9.90 -2.42
C LYS A 335 0.68 10.26 -3.13
N ILE A 336 0.12 9.31 -3.88
CA ILE A 336 -1.20 9.47 -4.53
C ILE A 336 -2.27 9.64 -3.45
N SER A 337 -2.25 8.79 -2.43
CA SER A 337 -3.20 8.84 -1.32
C SER A 337 -3.13 10.16 -0.54
N GLU A 338 -1.92 10.65 -0.27
CA GLU A 338 -1.68 11.95 0.36
C GLU A 338 -2.21 13.10 -0.49
N SER A 339 -2.00 13.05 -1.81
CA SER A 339 -2.50 14.07 -2.75
C SER A 339 -4.03 14.06 -2.85
N ILE A 340 -4.66 12.88 -2.83
CA ILE A 340 -6.13 12.76 -2.79
C ILE A 340 -6.66 13.34 -1.48
N LEU A 341 -6.08 12.99 -0.34
CA LEU A 341 -6.47 13.57 0.95
C LEU A 341 -6.28 15.10 0.96
N ALA A 342 -5.17 15.59 0.40
CA ALA A 342 -4.92 17.02 0.28
C ALA A 342 -6.01 17.72 -0.55
N GLU A 343 -6.39 17.17 -1.70
CA GLU A 343 -7.52 17.70 -2.49
C GLU A 343 -8.83 17.69 -1.70
N LEU A 344 -9.19 16.58 -1.04
CA LEU A 344 -10.42 16.48 -0.23
C LEU A 344 -10.47 17.47 0.94
N TYR A 345 -9.32 17.85 1.48
CA TYR A 345 -9.19 18.79 2.60
C TYR A 345 -8.71 20.19 2.18
N ASN A 346 -8.76 20.52 0.88
CA ASN A 346 -8.33 21.80 0.31
C ASN A 346 -6.93 22.23 0.77
N LYS A 347 -5.99 21.27 0.81
CA LYS A 347 -4.57 21.48 1.08
C LYS A 347 -3.78 21.47 -0.23
N PRO A 348 -2.68 22.23 -0.33
CA PRO A 348 -1.84 22.20 -1.50
C PRO A 348 -1.19 20.83 -1.68
N TYR A 349 -1.08 20.38 -2.93
CA TYR A 349 -0.31 19.22 -3.36
C TYR A 349 0.35 19.50 -4.70
N THR A 350 1.32 18.67 -5.07
CA THR A 350 2.04 18.79 -6.35
C THR A 350 1.74 17.60 -7.23
N LEU A 351 1.47 17.87 -8.51
CA LEU A 351 1.35 16.82 -9.51
C LEU A 351 2.73 16.24 -9.82
N PRO A 352 2.82 14.92 -10.09
CA PRO A 352 4.06 14.34 -10.56
C PRO A 352 4.40 14.93 -11.93
N LYS A 353 5.68 15.17 -12.19
CA LYS A 353 6.17 15.71 -13.46
C LYS A 353 7.07 14.70 -14.14
N LYS A 354 6.99 14.61 -15.47
CA LYS A 354 8.01 13.91 -16.27
C LYS A 354 9.34 14.65 -16.05
N ARG A 355 10.35 13.94 -15.58
CA ARG A 355 11.70 14.50 -15.52
C ARG A 355 12.29 14.45 -16.92
N ILE A 356 12.87 15.56 -17.36
CA ILE A 356 13.46 15.70 -18.68
C ILE A 356 14.97 15.62 -18.51
N ALA A 357 15.59 14.68 -19.22
CA ALA A 357 17.04 14.57 -19.24
C ALA A 357 17.62 15.70 -20.10
N ILE A 358 18.68 16.36 -19.61
CA ILE A 358 19.48 17.32 -20.36
C ILE A 358 20.85 16.72 -20.68
N PRO A 359 21.48 17.09 -21.81
CA PRO A 359 22.86 16.72 -22.05
C PRO A 359 23.77 17.49 -21.07
N VAL A 360 24.75 16.79 -20.50
CA VAL A 360 25.81 17.38 -19.69
C VAL A 360 27.14 16.96 -20.32
N PRO A 361 28.08 17.90 -20.59
CA PRO A 361 29.36 17.55 -21.19
C PRO A 361 30.10 16.51 -20.35
N GLU A 362 30.74 15.55 -21.02
CA GLU A 362 31.47 14.48 -20.33
C GLU A 362 32.55 15.03 -19.39
N THR A 363 33.20 16.15 -19.74
CA THR A 363 34.16 16.85 -18.88
C THR A 363 33.59 17.29 -17.54
N ILE A 364 32.29 17.59 -17.47
CA ILE A 364 31.59 17.87 -16.22
C ILE A 364 31.20 16.57 -15.52
N LEU A 365 30.70 15.57 -16.26
CA LEU A 365 30.33 14.27 -15.69
C LEU A 365 31.51 13.58 -14.98
N GLN A 366 32.71 13.68 -15.55
CA GLN A 366 33.94 13.13 -14.99
C GLN A 366 34.23 13.69 -13.57
N GLN A 367 33.83 14.93 -13.27
CA GLN A 367 34.02 15.53 -11.94
C GLN A 367 33.21 14.80 -10.85
N TYR A 368 32.07 14.19 -11.23
CA TYR A 368 31.20 13.46 -10.32
C TYR A 368 31.63 12.01 -10.10
N THR A 369 32.56 11.49 -10.90
CA THR A 369 33.04 10.11 -10.74
C THR A 369 33.75 9.92 -9.41
N GLY A 370 33.61 8.74 -8.81
CA GLY A 370 34.18 8.43 -7.51
C GLY A 370 33.36 7.44 -6.69
N GLU A 371 33.81 7.16 -5.48
CA GLU A 371 33.03 6.42 -4.48
C GLU A 371 32.49 7.39 -3.44
N TYR A 372 31.23 7.18 -3.04
CA TYR A 372 30.56 8.00 -2.05
C TYR A 372 30.06 7.12 -0.91
N ASP A 373 30.43 7.50 0.31
CA ASP A 373 29.96 6.85 1.52
C ASP A 373 28.67 7.53 1.98
N MET A 374 27.56 6.78 1.97
CA MET A 374 26.23 7.31 2.25
C MET A 374 25.82 7.06 3.70
N LYS A 375 26.10 5.86 4.20
CA LYS A 375 25.88 5.43 5.59
C LYS A 375 26.70 4.16 5.84
N PRO A 376 26.96 3.77 7.11
CA PRO A 376 27.77 2.60 7.41
C PRO A 376 27.35 1.35 6.64
N GLY A 377 28.28 0.80 5.84
CA GLY A 377 28.05 -0.39 5.02
C GLY A 377 27.30 -0.17 3.70
N PHE A 378 27.00 1.07 3.33
CA PHE A 378 26.30 1.42 2.09
C PHE A 378 27.03 2.51 1.32
N LYS A 379 27.60 2.12 0.19
CA LYS A 379 28.35 3.02 -0.72
C LYS A 379 27.72 3.03 -2.10
N ILE A 380 27.94 4.12 -2.83
CA ILE A 380 27.56 4.24 -4.23
C ILE A 380 28.80 4.61 -5.05
N ALA A 381 29.14 3.78 -6.03
CA ALA A 381 30.15 4.09 -7.03
C ALA A 381 29.51 4.85 -8.20
N ILE A 382 30.10 5.97 -8.59
CA ILE A 382 29.66 6.79 -9.73
C ILE A 382 30.73 6.70 -10.81
N ALA A 383 30.31 6.31 -12.03
CA ALA A 383 31.20 6.18 -13.18
C ALA A 383 30.55 6.74 -14.44
N VAL A 384 31.35 7.23 -15.38
CA VAL A 384 30.88 7.57 -16.74
C VAL A 384 30.93 6.32 -17.61
N LYS A 385 29.83 6.01 -18.30
CA LYS A 385 29.74 4.96 -19.30
C LYS A 385 28.85 5.43 -20.45
N ASP A 386 29.33 5.28 -21.68
CA ASP A 386 28.62 5.66 -22.91
C ASP A 386 28.11 7.12 -22.87
N GLY A 387 28.92 8.04 -22.33
CA GLY A 387 28.59 9.46 -22.22
C GLY A 387 27.56 9.82 -21.14
N MET A 388 27.17 8.87 -20.29
CA MET A 388 26.22 9.07 -19.18
C MET A 388 26.83 8.68 -17.84
N LEU A 389 26.31 9.24 -16.75
CA LEU A 389 26.64 8.71 -15.42
C LEU A 389 25.91 7.40 -15.16
N THR A 390 26.59 6.53 -14.43
CA THR A 390 26.05 5.31 -13.85
C THR A 390 26.30 5.34 -12.36
N GLY A 391 25.30 4.92 -11.59
CA GLY A 391 25.40 4.74 -10.14
C GLY A 391 25.28 3.27 -9.80
N GLN A 392 26.21 2.77 -9.00
CA GLN A 392 26.22 1.38 -8.54
C GLN A 392 26.27 1.34 -7.00
N PRO A 393 25.12 1.10 -6.35
CA PRO A 393 25.08 0.81 -4.92
C PRO A 393 25.79 -0.52 -4.59
N SER A 394 26.43 -0.59 -3.42
CA SER A 394 27.09 -1.82 -2.94
C SER A 394 26.13 -3.02 -2.91
N GLY A 395 26.49 -4.10 -3.61
CA GLY A 395 25.67 -5.32 -3.71
C GLY A 395 24.56 -5.28 -4.76
N GLN A 396 24.49 -4.23 -5.58
CA GLN A 396 23.53 -4.08 -6.68
C GLN A 396 24.23 -3.88 -8.03
N GLY A 397 23.48 -4.08 -9.12
CA GLY A 397 23.95 -3.74 -10.47
C GLY A 397 23.95 -2.23 -10.72
N PRO A 398 24.72 -1.75 -11.71
CA PRO A 398 24.73 -0.33 -12.07
C PRO A 398 23.40 0.08 -12.72
N ALA A 399 22.98 1.33 -12.48
CA ALA A 399 21.86 1.97 -13.14
C ALA A 399 22.30 3.30 -13.78
N THR A 400 21.76 3.60 -14.96
CA THR A 400 22.00 4.88 -15.64
C THR A 400 21.35 6.04 -14.89
N LEU A 401 22.10 7.12 -14.73
CA LEU A 401 21.68 8.38 -14.12
C LEU A 401 21.47 9.44 -15.22
N TYR A 402 20.26 9.97 -15.28
CA TYR A 402 19.88 11.01 -16.24
C TYR A 402 19.97 12.38 -15.57
N ALA A 403 20.71 13.31 -16.17
CA ALA A 403 20.83 14.67 -15.63
C ALA A 403 19.52 15.43 -15.84
N GLU A 404 18.91 15.97 -14.80
CA GLU A 404 17.84 16.97 -14.88
C GLU A 404 18.42 18.40 -14.79
N LYS A 405 19.55 18.53 -14.10
CA LYS A 405 20.42 19.71 -14.05
C LYS A 405 21.88 19.24 -14.04
N GLU A 406 22.83 20.16 -14.20
CA GLU A 406 24.25 19.84 -14.22
C GLU A 406 24.72 19.03 -13.00
N ASP A 407 24.17 19.32 -11.81
CA ASP A 407 24.50 18.68 -10.53
C ASP A 407 23.38 17.77 -9.98
N PHE A 408 22.27 17.61 -10.71
CA PHE A 408 21.08 16.90 -10.22
C PHE A 408 20.64 15.84 -11.21
N PHE A 409 20.61 14.59 -10.76
CA PHE A 409 20.40 13.40 -11.57
C PHE A 409 19.24 12.56 -11.03
N PHE A 410 18.59 11.79 -11.89
CA PHE A 410 17.50 10.89 -11.52
C PHE A 410 17.61 9.54 -12.23
N LEU A 411 16.96 8.53 -11.68
CA LEU A 411 16.73 7.24 -12.35
C LEU A 411 15.38 7.28 -13.07
N ASN A 412 15.31 6.70 -14.28
CA ASN A 412 14.05 6.50 -15.00
C ASN A 412 13.27 5.26 -14.54
N ILE A 413 13.94 4.33 -13.84
CA ILE A 413 13.37 3.06 -13.36
C ILE A 413 12.86 3.10 -11.92
N ALA A 414 13.13 4.18 -11.17
CA ALA A 414 12.74 4.32 -9.77
C ALA A 414 12.64 5.80 -9.38
N ASP A 415 11.84 6.11 -8.35
CA ASP A 415 11.77 7.47 -7.78
C ASP A 415 12.98 7.78 -6.86
N VAL A 416 14.16 7.78 -7.47
CA VAL A 416 15.45 8.04 -6.84
C VAL A 416 16.13 9.20 -7.54
N GLN A 417 16.69 10.13 -6.77
CA GLN A 417 17.47 11.26 -7.28
C GLN A 417 18.79 11.42 -6.53
N ILE A 418 19.76 12.02 -7.20
CA ILE A 418 21.08 12.32 -6.66
C ILE A 418 21.39 13.79 -6.95
N LYS A 419 21.75 14.55 -5.91
CA LYS A 419 22.32 15.88 -6.07
C LYS A 419 23.77 15.87 -5.62
N PHE A 420 24.71 16.20 -6.50
CA PHE A 420 26.11 16.35 -6.11
C PHE A 420 26.31 17.65 -5.34
N THR A 421 27.16 17.60 -4.32
CA THR A 421 27.51 18.77 -3.50
C THR A 421 28.96 19.16 -3.74
N ARG A 422 29.20 20.47 -3.78
CA ARG A 422 30.53 21.05 -3.99
C ARG A 422 30.93 21.91 -2.81
N ASP A 423 32.24 22.06 -2.62
CA ASP A 423 32.80 23.01 -1.66
C ASP A 423 32.94 24.43 -2.24
N GLN A 424 33.56 25.33 -1.47
CA GLN A 424 33.81 26.72 -1.88
C GLN A 424 34.82 26.86 -3.03
N LYS A 425 35.61 25.81 -3.32
CA LYS A 425 36.55 25.75 -4.44
C LYS A 425 35.92 25.13 -5.69
N ASN A 426 34.61 24.85 -5.65
CA ASN A 426 33.85 24.18 -6.70
C ASN A 426 34.27 22.72 -6.94
N GLU A 427 34.93 22.07 -5.97
CA GLU A 427 35.28 20.65 -6.01
C GLU A 427 34.11 19.80 -5.51
N VAL A 428 33.84 18.67 -6.16
CA VAL A 428 32.77 17.74 -5.73
C VAL A 428 33.21 17.03 -4.46
N THR A 429 32.52 17.27 -3.35
CA THR A 429 32.85 16.73 -2.03
C THR A 429 31.86 15.69 -1.53
N GLY A 430 30.71 15.55 -2.17
CA GLY A 430 29.67 14.63 -1.73
C GLY A 430 28.48 14.55 -2.65
N MET A 431 27.44 13.88 -2.17
CA MET A 431 26.14 13.85 -2.81
C MET A 431 25.02 13.73 -1.78
N ILE A 432 23.80 14.08 -2.18
CA ILE A 432 22.57 13.83 -1.45
C ILE A 432 21.73 12.86 -2.27
N LEU A 433 21.42 11.70 -1.70
CA LEU A 433 20.48 10.74 -2.26
C LEU A 433 19.07 11.05 -1.76
N TYR A 434 18.16 11.29 -2.69
CA TYR A 434 16.74 11.43 -2.42
C TYR A 434 16.05 10.11 -2.78
N GLU A 435 15.48 9.44 -1.79
CA GLU A 435 14.78 8.18 -2.00
C GLU A 435 13.58 8.09 -1.04
N ASN A 436 12.41 7.70 -1.57
CA ASN A 436 11.18 7.53 -0.78
C ASN A 436 10.78 8.76 0.06
N GLY A 437 11.15 9.96 -0.39
CA GLY A 437 10.88 11.22 0.34
C GLY A 437 11.86 11.55 1.46
N GLY A 438 12.88 10.70 1.69
CA GLY A 438 14.00 10.98 2.59
C GLY A 438 15.20 11.54 1.85
N GLU A 439 16.07 12.22 2.60
CA GLU A 439 17.35 12.75 2.13
C GLU A 439 18.49 12.07 2.89
N VAL A 440 19.43 11.48 2.16
CA VAL A 440 20.60 10.80 2.72
C VAL A 440 21.85 11.49 2.18
N PRO A 441 22.50 12.37 2.98
CA PRO A 441 23.76 12.96 2.58
C PRO A 441 24.87 11.92 2.62
N GLY A 442 25.82 12.02 1.70
CA GLY A 442 26.99 11.16 1.61
C GLY A 442 28.22 11.96 1.20
N THR A 443 29.39 11.46 1.60
CA THR A 443 30.68 12.12 1.38
C THR A 443 31.45 11.38 0.31
N LYS A 444 32.11 12.12 -0.59
CA LYS A 444 33.01 11.54 -1.59
C LYS A 444 34.28 11.04 -0.87
N VAL A 445 34.63 9.78 -1.07
CA VAL A 445 35.77 9.12 -0.42
C VAL A 445 36.87 8.71 -1.42
N LYS A 446 36.57 8.69 -2.72
CA LYS A 446 37.53 8.49 -3.80
C LYS A 446 37.16 9.33 -5.01
#